data_AF-A0A087U8C7-F1
#
_entry.id   AF-A0A087U8C7-F1
#
_cell.length_a   1.000
_cell.length_b   1.000
_cell.length_c   1.000
_cell.angle_alpha   90.00
_cell.angle_beta   90.00
_cell.angle_gamma   90.00
#
_symmetry.space_group_name_H-M   'P 1'
#
loop_
_entity.id
_entity.type
_entity.pdbx_description
1 polymer ?
#
loop_
_entity_poly.entity_id
_entity_poly.type
_entity_poly.pdbx_seq_one_letter_code
_entity_poly.pdbx_strand_id
1 'polypeptide(L)'
;MKEKRNKRQKIHLIFDEKERTEFLTGFRKRKLERKMKVKEDLAEMLKKEKKKIKQSQKETIRNTILSQRQVPEVQHLLEPVTYDLPDHTVTIKEVDDMNSVPASSTLTDAAIMPFSAKSEEEVEKLRKVIKELKEKRMKTLKKSTVQSAAKKLQKKSDRQKARRRKKQYLIGL
;
A
#
# COMPACT_ATOMS: atom_id res chain seq x y z
N MET A 1 45.94 -8.65 -46.57
CA MET A 1 45.61 -7.21 -46.49
C MET A 1 45.43 -6.85 -45.01
N LYS A 2 46.30 -6.02 -44.41
CA LYS A 2 46.18 -5.63 -42.99
C LYS A 2 45.09 -4.54 -42.86
N GLU A 3 44.05 -4.80 -42.07
CA GLU A 3 43.00 -3.81 -41.79
C GLU A 3 43.59 -2.58 -41.08
N LYS A 4 43.35 -1.40 -41.65
CA LYS A 4 43.73 -0.12 -41.04
C LYS A 4 42.84 0.12 -39.83
N ARG A 5 43.42 0.07 -38.62
CA ARG A 5 42.72 0.45 -37.38
C ARG A 5 42.19 1.88 -37.53
N ASN A 6 40.87 2.03 -37.47
CA ASN A 6 40.19 3.33 -37.51
C ASN A 6 40.72 4.22 -36.37
N LYS A 7 41.52 5.23 -36.73
CA LYS A 7 42.04 6.22 -35.78
C LYS A 7 40.85 7.02 -35.25
N ARG A 8 40.56 6.90 -33.95
CA ARG A 8 39.50 7.70 -33.30
C ARG A 8 39.81 9.18 -33.50
N GLN A 9 38.84 9.93 -33.99
CA GLN A 9 38.96 11.37 -34.19
C GLN A 9 39.16 12.07 -32.84
N LYS A 10 39.89 13.20 -32.85
CA LYS A 10 40.12 14.02 -31.65
C LYS A 10 38.79 14.62 -31.21
N ILE A 11 38.46 14.48 -29.93
CA ILE A 11 37.25 15.07 -29.34
C ILE A 11 37.62 16.47 -28.85
N HIS A 12 36.96 17.49 -29.40
CA HIS A 12 37.07 18.86 -28.91
C HIS A 12 36.03 19.09 -27.81
N LEU A 13 36.52 19.30 -26.59
CA LEU A 13 35.68 19.62 -25.44
C LEU A 13 35.57 21.14 -25.33
N ILE A 14 34.42 21.69 -25.72
CA ILE A 14 34.10 23.12 -25.57
C ILE A 14 33.10 23.23 -24.44
N PHE A 15 33.42 24.07 -23.45
CA PHE A 15 32.50 24.33 -22.35
C PHE A 15 31.60 25.49 -22.70
N ASP A 16 30.30 25.23 -22.75
CA ASP A 16 29.32 26.30 -22.81
C ASP A 16 29.23 26.96 -21.43
N GLU A 17 29.53 28.26 -21.36
CA GLU A 17 29.58 28.97 -20.08
C GLU A 17 28.23 28.97 -19.37
N LYS A 18 27.13 29.01 -20.13
CA LYS A 18 25.76 28.95 -19.60
C LYS A 18 25.50 27.61 -18.91
N GLU A 19 25.80 26.50 -19.58
CA GLU A 19 25.67 25.16 -19.01
C GLU A 19 26.59 24.98 -17.80
N ARG A 20 27.80 25.55 -17.85
CA ARG A 20 28.72 25.56 -16.70
C ARG A 20 28.14 26.30 -15.51
N THR A 21 27.56 27.48 -15.70
CA THR A 21 26.93 28.23 -14.61
C THR A 21 25.71 27.51 -14.03
N GLU A 22 24.88 26.89 -14.88
CA GLU A 22 23.75 26.08 -14.44
C GLU A 22 24.20 24.81 -13.72
N PHE A 23 25.28 24.19 -14.18
CA PHE A 23 25.89 23.05 -13.49
C PHE A 23 26.40 23.46 -12.11
N LEU A 24 27.16 24.56 -12.01
CA LEU A 24 27.76 25.01 -10.76
C LEU A 24 26.73 25.58 -9.76
N THR A 25 25.63 26.18 -10.22
CA THR A 25 24.62 26.78 -9.32
C THR A 25 23.38 25.89 -9.12
N GLY A 26 23.15 24.93 -10.02
CA GLY A 26 21.98 24.06 -10.08
C GLY A 26 21.92 22.93 -9.04
N PHE A 27 22.77 22.93 -8.00
CA PHE A 27 22.78 21.88 -6.97
C PHE A 27 21.41 21.66 -6.31
N ARG A 28 20.67 22.75 -6.05
CA ARG A 28 19.31 22.66 -5.50
C ARG A 28 18.33 21.98 -6.46
N LYS A 29 18.42 22.30 -7.76
CA LYS A 29 17.60 21.66 -8.80
C LYS A 29 17.88 20.15 -8.85
N ARG A 30 19.16 19.76 -8.99
CA ARG A 30 19.59 18.35 -8.96
C ARG A 30 19.23 17.60 -7.68
N LYS A 31 19.28 18.28 -6.52
CA LYS A 31 18.86 17.68 -5.25
C LYS A 31 17.35 17.41 -5.22
N LEU A 32 16.54 18.30 -5.80
CA LEU A 32 15.10 18.10 -5.92
C LEU A 32 14.78 17.00 -6.95
N GLU A 33 15.40 17.03 -8.12
CA GLU A 33 15.25 15.98 -9.16
C GLU A 33 15.56 14.60 -8.60
N ARG A 34 16.70 14.43 -7.91
CA ARG A 34 17.04 13.15 -7.26
C ARG A 34 15.97 12.72 -6.25
N LYS A 35 15.43 13.64 -5.45
CA LYS A 35 14.36 13.33 -4.49
C LYS A 35 13.05 12.95 -5.18
N MET A 36 12.72 13.58 -6.31
CA MET A 36 11.52 13.27 -7.08
C MET A 36 11.66 11.90 -7.74
N LYS A 37 12.79 11.63 -8.40
CA LYS A 37 13.10 10.34 -9.01
C LYS A 37 12.96 9.17 -8.02
N VAL A 38 13.57 9.29 -6.83
CA VAL A 38 13.44 8.24 -5.78
C VAL A 38 11.98 8.03 -5.35
N LYS A 39 11.16 9.08 -5.29
CA LYS A 39 9.75 8.95 -4.95
C LYS A 39 8.95 8.28 -6.06
N GLU A 40 9.24 8.61 -7.31
CA GLU A 40 8.60 8.02 -8.50
C GLU A 40 8.94 6.54 -8.61
N ASP A 41 10.23 6.17 -8.48
CA ASP A 41 10.71 4.79 -8.49
C ASP A 41 10.02 3.96 -7.39
N LEU A 42 9.93 4.51 -6.17
CA LEU A 42 9.25 3.86 -5.05
C LEU A 42 7.74 3.68 -5.32
N ALA A 43 7.08 4.71 -5.86
CA ALA A 43 5.66 4.63 -6.23
C ALA A 43 5.40 3.58 -7.32
N GLU A 44 6.29 3.46 -8.30
CA GLU A 44 6.22 2.46 -9.34
C GLU A 44 6.40 1.04 -8.78
N MET A 45 7.38 0.84 -7.89
CA MET A 45 7.58 -0.43 -7.19
C MET A 45 6.33 -0.83 -6.39
N LEU A 46 5.75 0.09 -5.62
CA LEU A 46 4.50 -0.17 -4.88
C LEU A 46 3.34 -0.54 -5.79
N LYS A 47 3.23 0.11 -6.96
CA LYS A 47 2.18 -0.21 -7.95
C LYS A 47 2.38 -1.61 -8.54
N LYS A 48 3.62 -1.99 -8.85
CA LYS A 48 3.98 -3.33 -9.36
C LYS A 48 3.68 -4.40 -8.32
N GLU A 49 4.07 -4.20 -7.06
CA GLU A 49 3.81 -5.16 -5.97
C GLU A 49 2.31 -5.33 -5.72
N LYS A 50 1.53 -4.24 -5.68
CA LYS A 50 0.06 -4.33 -5.58
C LYS A 50 -0.55 -5.13 -6.73
N LYS A 51 -0.04 -4.99 -7.95
CA LYS A 51 -0.52 -5.75 -9.11
C LYS A 51 -0.18 -7.23 -8.96
N LYS A 52 1.04 -7.57 -8.54
CA LYS A 52 1.46 -8.96 -8.29
C LYS A 52 0.60 -9.63 -7.22
N ILE A 53 0.37 -8.97 -6.08
CA ILE A 53 -0.48 -9.50 -5.01
C ILE A 53 -1.89 -9.79 -5.54
N LYS A 54 -2.49 -8.85 -6.27
CA LYS A 54 -3.83 -9.06 -6.85
C LYS A 54 -3.86 -10.19 -7.88
N GLN A 55 -2.81 -10.36 -8.68
CA GLN A 55 -2.72 -11.45 -9.65
C GLN A 55 -2.57 -12.79 -8.94
N SER A 56 -1.64 -12.89 -7.97
CA SER A 56 -1.46 -14.07 -7.13
C SER A 56 -2.75 -14.46 -6.42
N GLN A 57 -3.48 -13.51 -5.81
CA GLN A 57 -4.79 -13.79 -5.19
C GLN A 57 -5.82 -14.33 -6.18
N LYS A 58 -5.85 -13.82 -7.41
CA LYS A 58 -6.76 -14.34 -8.45
C LYS A 58 -6.37 -15.75 -8.86
N GLU A 59 -5.08 -16.02 -8.98
CA GLU A 59 -4.55 -17.34 -9.33
C GLU A 59 -4.81 -18.35 -8.21
N THR A 60 -4.58 -17.98 -6.95
CA THR A 60 -4.91 -18.86 -5.82
C THR A 60 -6.39 -19.18 -5.78
N ILE A 61 -7.27 -18.18 -5.92
CA ILE A 61 -8.73 -18.41 -5.97
C ILE A 61 -9.10 -19.34 -7.15
N ARG A 62 -8.55 -19.10 -8.35
CA ARG A 62 -8.80 -19.98 -9.49
C ARG A 62 -8.34 -21.41 -9.23
N ASN A 63 -7.14 -21.58 -8.69
CA ASN A 63 -6.59 -22.90 -8.38
C ASN A 63 -7.41 -23.60 -7.31
N THR A 64 -7.83 -22.90 -6.26
CA THR A 64 -8.72 -23.44 -5.22
C THR A 64 -10.07 -23.86 -5.80
N ILE A 65 -10.69 -23.05 -6.67
CA ILE A 65 -11.95 -23.41 -7.33
C ILE A 65 -11.75 -24.63 -8.25
N LEU A 66 -10.63 -24.69 -8.98
CA LEU A 66 -10.32 -25.82 -9.85
C LEU A 66 -10.06 -27.10 -9.04
N SER A 67 -9.35 -27.02 -7.91
CA SER A 67 -9.08 -28.18 -7.06
C SER A 67 -10.31 -28.64 -6.28
N GLN A 68 -11.22 -27.73 -5.92
CA GLN A 68 -12.48 -28.05 -5.24
C GLN A 68 -13.56 -28.57 -6.21
N ARG A 69 -13.34 -28.51 -7.52
CA ARG A 69 -14.27 -29.10 -8.49
C ARG A 69 -14.27 -30.62 -8.30
N GLN A 70 -15.43 -31.15 -7.92
CA GLN A 70 -15.64 -32.58 -7.78
C GLN A 70 -15.29 -33.29 -9.09
N VAL A 71 -14.40 -34.28 -9.01
CA VAL A 71 -14.04 -35.13 -10.15
C VAL A 71 -15.19 -36.12 -10.35
N PRO A 72 -15.79 -36.21 -11.56
CA PRO A 72 -16.99 -37.02 -11.80
C PRO A 72 -16.82 -38.49 -11.39
N GLU A 73 -15.60 -39.04 -11.55
CA GLU A 73 -15.29 -40.44 -11.26
C GLU A 73 -15.41 -40.80 -9.77
N VAL A 74 -15.20 -39.86 -8.85
CA VAL A 74 -15.22 -40.10 -7.39
C VAL A 74 -16.42 -39.47 -6.68
N GLN A 75 -17.30 -38.79 -7.42
CA GLN A 75 -18.43 -38.06 -6.86
C GLN A 75 -19.39 -38.98 -6.09
N HIS A 76 -19.55 -40.23 -6.53
CA HIS A 76 -20.39 -41.23 -5.87
C HIS A 76 -19.89 -41.63 -4.47
N LEU A 77 -18.62 -41.37 -4.11
CA LEU A 77 -18.08 -41.65 -2.78
C LEU A 77 -18.47 -40.58 -1.74
N LEU A 78 -18.83 -39.39 -2.22
CA LEU A 78 -19.24 -38.25 -1.39
C LEU A 78 -20.76 -38.24 -1.12
N GLU A 79 -21.52 -39.04 -1.87
CA GLU A 79 -22.96 -39.13 -1.69
C GLU A 79 -23.30 -39.83 -0.36
N PRO A 80 -24.25 -39.29 0.41
CA PRO A 80 -24.63 -39.88 1.68
C PRO A 80 -25.26 -41.24 1.50
N VAL A 81 -24.69 -42.25 2.15
CA VAL A 81 -25.26 -43.60 2.16
C VAL A 81 -26.12 -43.75 3.41
N THR A 82 -27.42 -43.96 3.20
CA THR A 82 -28.40 -44.19 4.25
C THR A 82 -28.72 -45.69 4.35
N TYR A 83 -28.52 -46.27 5.52
CA TYR A 83 -28.95 -47.62 5.85
C TYR A 83 -30.15 -47.53 6.78
N ASP A 84 -31.28 -48.10 6.35
CA ASP A 84 -32.50 -48.18 7.15
C ASP A 84 -32.53 -49.54 7.86
N LEU A 85 -32.32 -49.53 9.18
CA LEU A 85 -32.37 -50.70 10.02
C LEU A 85 -33.72 -50.75 10.76
N PRO A 86 -34.16 -51.90 11.29
CA PRO A 86 -35.49 -52.07 11.86
C PRO A 86 -35.84 -51.08 12.98
N ASP A 87 -34.84 -50.65 13.75
CA ASP A 87 -35.03 -49.78 14.92
C ASP A 87 -34.52 -48.35 14.72
N HIS A 88 -33.67 -48.09 13.71
CA HIS A 88 -33.04 -46.78 13.49
C HIS A 88 -32.44 -46.64 12.09
N THR A 89 -32.28 -45.40 11.63
CA THR A 89 -31.64 -45.07 10.35
C THR A 89 -30.23 -44.52 10.58
N VAL A 90 -29.22 -45.08 9.92
CA VAL A 90 -27.83 -44.61 9.96
C VAL A 90 -27.49 -43.93 8.64
N THR A 91 -27.07 -42.65 8.71
CA THR A 91 -26.60 -41.90 7.54
C THR A 91 -25.10 -41.66 7.66
N ILE A 92 -24.31 -42.21 6.73
CA ILE A 92 -22.86 -41.99 6.67
C ILE A 92 -22.58 -40.85 5.69
N LYS A 93 -21.90 -39.81 6.16
CA LYS A 93 -21.49 -38.62 5.41
C LYS A 93 -20.05 -38.25 5.78
N GLU A 94 -19.33 -37.66 4.83
CA GLU A 94 -18.03 -37.04 5.11
C GLU A 94 -18.20 -35.84 6.05
N VAL A 95 -17.31 -35.71 7.02
CA VAL A 95 -17.30 -34.60 7.99
C VAL A 95 -16.33 -33.55 7.49
N ASP A 96 -16.86 -32.45 6.94
CA ASP A 96 -16.04 -31.27 6.63
C ASP A 96 -15.55 -30.63 7.95
N ASP A 97 -14.23 -30.52 8.12
CA ASP A 97 -13.58 -29.88 9.29
C ASP A 97 -14.04 -28.42 9.52
N MET A 98 -14.66 -27.78 8.52
CA MET A 98 -15.21 -26.42 8.61
C MET A 98 -16.61 -26.35 9.23
N ASN A 99 -17.36 -27.45 9.25
CA ASN A 99 -18.73 -27.50 9.78
C ASN A 99 -18.81 -28.13 11.18
N SER A 100 -17.71 -28.71 11.69
CA SER A 100 -17.64 -29.35 13.01
C SER A 100 -17.27 -28.40 14.15
N VAL A 101 -16.92 -27.14 13.86
CA VAL A 101 -16.58 -26.17 14.88
C VAL A 101 -17.88 -25.63 15.52
N PRO A 102 -18.16 -25.90 16.81
CA PRO A 102 -19.28 -25.25 17.47
C PRO A 102 -19.03 -23.72 17.46
N ALA A 103 -20.07 -22.95 17.12
CA ALA A 103 -20.04 -21.49 16.95
C ALA A 103 -19.47 -20.68 18.16
N SER A 104 -19.09 -21.35 19.25
CA SER A 104 -18.46 -20.79 20.44
C SER A 104 -16.93 -20.70 20.37
N SER A 105 -16.24 -21.32 19.40
CA SER A 105 -14.77 -21.41 19.41
C SER A 105 -14.13 -20.99 18.08
N THR A 106 -14.21 -19.72 17.73
CA THR A 106 -13.28 -19.11 16.76
C THR A 106 -12.71 -17.81 17.34
N LEU A 107 -11.68 -17.97 18.16
CA LEU A 107 -10.65 -16.95 18.32
C LEU A 107 -9.65 -17.14 17.17
N THR A 108 -9.29 -16.01 16.55
CA THR A 108 -8.16 -15.78 15.63
C THR A 108 -8.42 -15.85 14.11
N ASP A 109 -8.18 -14.68 13.52
CA ASP A 109 -7.55 -14.38 12.24
C ASP A 109 -8.27 -14.74 10.92
N ALA A 110 -9.01 -13.74 10.45
CA ALA A 110 -8.91 -13.21 9.09
C ALA A 110 -9.17 -14.18 7.93
N ALA A 111 -10.37 -14.77 7.91
CA ALA A 111 -11.01 -15.20 6.66
C ALA A 111 -12.32 -14.42 6.46
N ILE A 112 -12.47 -13.93 5.24
CA ILE A 112 -13.57 -13.17 4.66
C ILE A 112 -14.93 -13.77 5.06
N MET A 113 -15.67 -13.08 5.92
CA MET A 113 -17.08 -13.33 6.21
C MET A 113 -17.91 -12.13 5.72
N PRO A 114 -19.15 -12.35 5.23
CA PRO A 114 -20.07 -11.25 4.92
C PRO A 114 -20.32 -10.47 6.20
N PHE A 115 -20.44 -9.15 6.05
CA PHE A 115 -20.55 -8.17 7.12
C PHE A 115 -21.65 -8.56 8.12
N SER A 116 -21.29 -9.30 9.19
CA SER A 116 -22.15 -9.47 10.35
C SER A 116 -22.32 -8.07 10.94
N ALA A 117 -23.57 -7.59 10.93
CA ALA A 117 -23.94 -6.30 11.46
C ALA A 117 -23.62 -6.29 12.96
N LYS A 118 -22.42 -5.82 13.30
CA LYS A 118 -22.04 -5.48 14.67
C LYS A 118 -23.14 -4.60 15.24
N SER A 119 -23.62 -4.92 16.43
CA SER A 119 -24.66 -4.13 17.10
C SER A 119 -24.25 -2.66 17.14
N GLU A 120 -25.21 -1.75 16.97
CA GLU A 120 -24.93 -0.31 16.84
C GLU A 120 -24.12 0.22 18.05
N GLU A 121 -24.32 -0.36 19.23
CA GLU A 121 -23.57 -0.04 20.44
C GLU A 121 -22.07 -0.39 20.35
N GLU A 122 -21.70 -1.52 19.75
CA GLU A 122 -20.29 -1.90 19.56
C GLU A 122 -19.61 -1.01 18.53
N VAL A 123 -20.32 -0.65 17.46
CA VAL A 123 -19.82 0.29 16.45
C VAL A 123 -19.57 1.66 17.07
N GLU A 124 -20.44 2.11 17.97
CA GLU A 124 -20.28 3.39 18.64
C GLU A 124 -19.15 3.40 19.69
N LYS A 125 -18.98 2.30 20.45
CA LYS A 125 -17.81 2.10 21.34
C LYS A 125 -16.50 2.13 20.55
N LEU A 126 -16.43 1.43 19.41
CA LEU A 126 -15.24 1.45 18.54
C LEU A 126 -14.96 2.85 17.98
N ARG A 127 -16.00 3.61 17.59
CA ARG A 127 -15.84 5.01 17.12
C ARG A 127 -15.26 5.91 18.21
N LYS A 128 -15.71 5.77 19.47
CA LYS A 128 -15.18 6.51 20.62
C LYS A 128 -13.72 6.18 20.87
N VAL A 129 -13.36 4.90 20.90
CA VAL A 129 -11.96 4.44 21.08
C VAL A 129 -11.04 4.96 19.96
N ILE A 130 -11.48 4.90 18.70
CA ILE A 130 -10.73 5.43 17.55
C ILE A 130 -10.53 6.95 17.67
N LYS A 131 -11.55 7.69 18.11
CA LYS A 131 -11.48 9.14 18.30
C LYS A 131 -10.47 9.51 19.39
N GLU A 132 -10.51 8.81 20.53
CA GLU A 132 -9.55 9.01 21.62
C GLU A 132 -8.11 8.69 21.22
N LEU A 133 -7.89 7.58 20.50
CA LEU A 133 -6.58 7.21 19.98
C LEU A 133 -6.04 8.27 18.99
N LYS A 134 -6.89 8.79 18.11
CA LYS A 134 -6.55 9.89 17.20
C LYS A 134 -6.16 11.16 17.96
N GLU A 135 -6.91 11.52 18.99
CA GLU A 135 -6.62 12.71 19.79
C GLU A 135 -5.33 12.56 20.61
N LYS A 136 -5.10 11.41 21.25
CA LYS A 136 -3.86 11.10 21.97
C LYS A 136 -2.65 11.17 21.03
N ARG A 137 -2.76 10.54 19.85
CA ARG A 137 -1.71 10.59 18.81
C ARG A 137 -1.47 12.01 18.31
N MET A 138 -2.50 12.81 18.11
CA MET A 138 -2.36 14.20 17.67
C MET A 138 -1.70 15.08 18.75
N LYS A 139 -1.97 14.82 20.03
CA LYS A 139 -1.33 15.52 21.16
C LYS A 139 0.16 15.16 21.27
N THR A 140 0.54 13.89 21.11
CA THR A 140 1.96 13.48 21.13
C THR A 140 2.71 14.02 19.91
N LEU A 141 2.10 13.99 18.73
CA LEU A 141 2.67 14.58 17.52
C LEU A 141 2.91 16.09 17.68
N LYS A 142 1.94 16.84 18.22
CA LYS A 142 2.06 18.29 18.49
C LYS A 142 3.17 18.65 19.47
N LYS A 143 3.49 17.74 20.40
CA LYS A 143 4.59 17.91 21.38
C LYS A 143 5.96 17.50 20.82
N SER A 144 6.01 16.81 19.68
CA SER A 144 7.28 16.37 19.10
C SER A 144 8.12 17.55 18.58
N THR A 145 9.44 17.43 18.77
CA THR A 145 10.43 18.43 18.35
C THR A 145 10.35 18.72 16.85
N VAL A 146 10.04 17.71 16.04
CA VAL A 146 9.88 17.81 14.58
C VAL A 146 8.72 18.73 14.18
N GLN A 147 7.58 18.67 14.88
CA GLN A 147 6.45 19.56 14.59
C GLN A 147 6.70 21.00 15.03
N SER A 148 7.39 21.19 16.15
CA SER A 148 7.81 22.53 16.58
C SER A 148 8.76 23.18 15.57
N ALA A 149 9.68 22.40 14.98
CA ALA A 149 10.58 22.84 13.93
C ALA A 149 9.81 23.18 12.63
N ALA A 150 8.84 22.36 12.24
CA ALA A 150 7.98 22.62 11.07
C ALA A 150 7.18 23.93 11.22
N LYS A 151 6.60 24.19 12.40
CA LYS A 151 5.91 25.46 12.70
C LYS A 151 6.86 26.67 12.63
N LYS A 152 8.08 26.54 13.14
CA LYS A 152 9.11 27.59 13.04
C LYS A 152 9.47 27.89 11.58
N LEU A 153 9.58 26.87 10.74
CA LEU A 153 9.83 26.99 9.29
C LEU A 153 8.68 27.67 8.55
N GLN A 154 7.42 27.29 8.85
CA GLN A 154 6.25 27.95 8.27
C GLN A 154 6.18 29.42 8.67
N LYS A 155 6.39 29.76 9.95
CA LYS A 155 6.44 31.14 10.43
C LYS A 155 7.52 31.99 9.72
N LYS A 156 8.68 31.40 9.40
CA LYS A 156 9.73 32.07 8.60
C LYS A 156 9.29 32.31 7.15
N SER A 157 8.66 31.33 6.51
CA SER A 157 8.10 31.45 5.16
C SER A 157 7.03 32.55 5.09
N ASP A 158 6.08 32.54 6.03
CA ASP A 158 4.98 33.50 6.05
C ASP A 158 5.47 34.93 6.31
N ARG A 159 6.48 35.08 7.19
CA ARG A 159 7.16 36.38 7.40
C ARG A 159 7.86 36.87 6.14
N GLN A 160 8.47 35.99 5.35
CA GLN A 160 9.09 36.34 4.07
C GLN A 160 8.05 36.75 3.02
N LYS A 161 6.91 36.04 2.94
CA LYS A 161 5.78 36.41 2.07
C LYS A 161 5.19 37.76 2.45
N ALA A 162 4.98 38.03 3.74
CA ALA A 162 4.49 39.31 4.23
C ALA A 162 5.45 40.48 3.91
N ARG A 163 6.76 40.27 4.07
CA ARG A 163 7.78 41.24 3.66
C ARG A 163 7.75 41.54 2.17
N ARG A 164 7.59 40.51 1.33
CA ARG A 164 7.44 40.67 -0.13
C ARG A 164 6.19 41.49 -0.46
N ARG A 165 5.05 41.18 0.14
CA ARG A 165 3.81 41.97 -0.02
C ARG A 165 4.02 43.43 0.37
N LYS A 166 4.60 43.71 1.54
CA LYS A 166 4.89 45.08 2.00
C LYS A 166 5.82 45.84 1.03
N LYS A 167 6.83 45.15 0.46
CA LYS A 167 7.71 45.73 -0.55
C LYS A 167 6.99 46.05 -1.87
N GLN A 168 6.04 45.21 -2.28
CA GLN A 168 5.21 45.45 -3.48
C GLN A 168 4.33 46.71 -3.30
N TYR A 169 3.70 46.88 -2.13
CA TYR A 169 2.92 48.09 -1.84
C TYR A 169 3.76 49.37 -1.78
N LEU A 170 5.03 49.29 -1.37
CA LEU A 170 5.94 50.45 -1.30
C LEU A 170 6.54 50.87 -2.66
N ILE A 171 6.49 49.99 -3.67
CA ILE A 171 7.01 50.25 -5.03
C ILE A 171 5.88 50.70 -5.97
N GLY A 172 4.62 50.42 -5.63
CA GLY A 172 3.43 50.85 -6.38
C GLY A 172 2.82 52.18 -5.90
N LEU A 173 3.55 52.95 -5.09
CA LEU A 173 3.27 54.32 -4.63
C LEU A 173 4.42 55.19 -5.15
#